data_AF-A0A5R9ASH7-F1
#
_entry.id   AF-A0A5R9ASH7-F1
#
_cell.length_a   1.000
_cell.length_b   1.000
_cell.length_c   1.000
_cell.angle_alpha   90.00
_cell.angle_beta   90.00
_cell.angle_gamma   90.00
#
_symmetry.space_group_name_H-M   'P 1'
#
loop_
_entity.id
_entity.type
_entity.pdbx_description
1 polymer ?
#
loop_
_entity_poly.entity_id
_entity_poly.type
_entity_poly.pdbx_seq_one_letter_code
_entity_poly.pdbx_strand_id
1 'polypeptide(L)'
;MSESCIKHIENAWKAKTETSNVLFKEGHYSDAMTGYMEALYRAELLNDYKKEVALTGIPFLQIFAISCNNIAYTYKEMGLAHKGEKMLKRVVYYLLSLYKSDTIHNEELQNELKRAILNYSEYAEKNGLKIENADKLFSNIQEHLS
;
A
#
# COMPACT_ATOMS: atom_id res chain seq x y z
N MET A 1 -6.72 -1.34 -21.01
CA MET A 1 -5.24 -1.31 -21.18
C MET A 1 -4.77 -2.63 -21.79
N SER A 2 -3.74 -2.69 -22.66
CA SER A 2 -3.22 -3.98 -23.18
C SER A 2 -2.34 -4.70 -22.14
N GLU A 3 -2.21 -6.02 -22.25
CA GLU A 3 -1.33 -6.82 -21.38
C GLU A 3 0.14 -6.34 -21.44
N SER A 4 0.63 -5.99 -22.63
CA SER A 4 1.99 -5.46 -22.80
C SER A 4 2.20 -4.14 -22.05
N CYS A 5 1.22 -3.23 -22.09
CA CYS A 5 1.28 -1.98 -21.34
C CYS A 5 1.21 -2.23 -19.82
N ILE A 6 0.36 -3.15 -19.37
CA ILE A 6 0.25 -3.55 -17.97
C ILE A 6 1.60 -4.09 -17.46
N LYS A 7 2.23 -5.01 -18.19
CA LYS A 7 3.57 -5.52 -17.85
C LYS A 7 4.64 -4.43 -17.85
N HIS A 8 4.55 -3.46 -18.77
CA HIS A 8 5.47 -2.33 -18.76
C HIS A 8 5.33 -1.45 -17.51
N ILE A 9 4.09 -1.21 -17.06
CA ILE A 9 3.83 -0.47 -15.81
C ILE A 9 4.37 -1.25 -14.60
N GLU A 10 4.13 -2.55 -14.53
CA GLU A 10 4.65 -3.41 -13.46
C GLU A 10 6.19 -3.43 -13.43
N ASN A 11 6.85 -3.55 -14.59
CA ASN A 11 8.31 -3.52 -14.69
C ASN A 11 8.88 -2.15 -14.26
N ALA A 12 8.21 -1.06 -14.64
CA ALA A 12 8.60 0.28 -14.19
C ALA A 12 8.45 0.43 -12.67
N TRP A 13 7.39 -0.12 -12.09
CA TRP A 13 7.21 -0.18 -10.63
C TRP A 13 8.34 -0.96 -9.94
N LYS A 14 8.70 -2.15 -10.46
CA LYS A 14 9.80 -2.98 -9.93
C LYS A 14 11.12 -2.21 -9.95
N ALA A 15 11.51 -1.67 -11.09
CA ALA A 15 12.77 -0.95 -11.25
C ALA A 15 12.90 0.25 -10.29
N LYS A 16 11.81 1.02 -10.13
CA LYS A 16 11.78 2.15 -9.18
C LYS A 16 11.88 1.70 -7.74
N THR A 17 11.13 0.65 -7.38
CA THR A 17 11.17 0.08 -6.03
C THR A 17 12.54 -0.48 -5.68
N GLU A 18 13.17 -1.23 -6.59
CA GLU A 18 14.50 -1.81 -6.39
C GLU A 18 15.57 -0.74 -6.21
N THR A 19 15.57 0.28 -7.07
CA THR A 19 16.50 1.41 -6.96
C THR A 19 16.30 2.17 -5.64
N SER A 20 15.06 2.47 -5.27
CA SER A 20 14.74 3.12 -3.99
C SER A 20 15.10 2.28 -2.78
N ASN A 21 14.99 0.95 -2.87
CA ASN A 21 15.40 0.05 -1.78
C ASN A 21 16.91 0.13 -1.53
N VAL A 22 17.74 0.30 -2.57
CA VAL A 22 19.18 0.52 -2.41
C VAL A 22 19.43 1.85 -1.69
N LEU A 23 18.85 2.94 -2.19
CA LEU A 23 18.97 4.28 -1.59
C LEU A 23 18.52 4.29 -0.13
N PHE A 24 17.40 3.62 0.19
CA PHE A 24 16.90 3.53 1.55
C PHE A 24 17.90 2.83 2.49
N LYS A 25 18.48 1.70 2.04
CA LYS A 25 19.48 0.95 2.83
C LYS A 25 20.75 1.74 3.07
N GLU A 26 21.11 2.62 2.13
CA GLU A 26 22.26 3.52 2.23
C GLU A 26 21.97 4.79 3.07
N GLY A 27 20.73 4.97 3.54
CA GLY A 27 20.32 6.13 4.33
C GLY A 27 19.95 7.36 3.50
N HIS A 28 19.91 7.24 2.17
CA HIS A 28 19.48 8.29 1.24
C HIS A 28 17.95 8.40 1.19
N TYR A 29 17.32 8.68 2.34
CA TYR A 29 15.86 8.60 2.49
C TYR A 29 15.08 9.57 1.59
N SER A 30 15.61 10.77 1.32
CA SER A 30 14.95 11.74 0.43
C SER A 30 14.90 11.24 -1.02
N ASP A 31 15.99 10.63 -1.49
CA ASP A 31 16.07 10.08 -2.85
C ASP A 31 15.24 8.79 -2.96
N ALA A 32 15.31 7.93 -1.93
CA ALA A 32 14.47 6.75 -1.82
C ALA A 32 12.98 7.12 -1.88
N MET A 33 12.57 8.16 -1.13
CA MET A 33 11.20 8.70 -1.12
C MET A 33 10.75 9.12 -2.52
N THR A 34 11.61 9.80 -3.28
CA THR A 34 11.29 10.22 -4.65
C THR A 34 10.96 9.03 -5.54
N GLY A 35 11.82 8.01 -5.54
CA GLY A 35 11.56 6.81 -6.35
C GLY A 35 10.38 5.97 -5.83
N TYR A 36 10.12 5.94 -4.51
CA TYR A 36 8.94 5.25 -3.97
C TYR A 36 7.63 5.97 -4.31
N MET A 37 7.62 7.30 -4.38
CA MET A 37 6.47 8.07 -4.86
C MET A 37 6.18 7.78 -6.34
N GLU A 38 7.20 7.67 -7.17
CA GLU A 38 7.03 7.25 -8.56
C GLU A 38 6.52 5.81 -8.67
N ALA A 39 7.03 4.90 -7.83
CA ALA A 39 6.53 3.52 -7.75
C ALA A 39 5.04 3.53 -7.35
N LEU A 40 4.64 4.29 -6.33
CA LEU A 40 3.24 4.41 -5.92
C LEU A 40 2.35 4.90 -7.06
N TYR A 41 2.79 5.88 -7.85
CA TYR A 41 2.02 6.33 -9.01
C TYR A 41 1.79 5.21 -10.04
N ARG A 42 2.80 4.35 -10.28
CA ARG A 42 2.62 3.17 -11.14
C ARG A 42 1.67 2.14 -10.53
N ALA A 43 1.73 1.94 -9.21
CA ALA A 43 0.81 1.07 -8.49
C ALA A 43 -0.63 1.57 -8.59
N GLU A 44 -0.87 2.87 -8.43
CA GLU A 44 -2.19 3.51 -8.60
C GLU A 44 -2.72 3.29 -10.02
N LEU A 45 -1.87 3.48 -11.03
CA LEU A 45 -2.24 3.24 -12.42
C LEU A 45 -2.67 1.78 -12.67
N LEU A 46 -2.01 0.79 -12.08
CA LEU A 46 -2.46 -0.60 -12.16
C LEU A 46 -3.85 -0.79 -11.53
N ASN A 47 -4.13 -0.10 -10.42
CA ASN A 47 -5.40 -0.17 -9.70
C ASN A 47 -6.55 0.52 -10.46
N ASP A 48 -6.25 1.53 -11.28
CA ASP A 48 -7.22 2.15 -12.20
C ASP A 48 -7.70 1.18 -13.28
N TYR A 49 -6.82 0.27 -13.73
CA TYR A 49 -7.12 -0.80 -14.70
C TYR A 49 -7.30 -2.17 -14.05
N LYS A 50 -7.76 -2.23 -12.80
CA LYS A 50 -7.86 -3.47 -12.01
C LYS A 50 -8.54 -4.65 -12.71
N LYS A 51 -9.53 -4.41 -13.58
CA LYS A 51 -10.22 -5.49 -14.32
C LYS A 51 -9.29 -6.17 -15.32
N GLU A 52 -8.56 -5.40 -16.11
CA GLU A 52 -7.59 -5.93 -17.05
C GLU A 52 -6.37 -6.51 -16.35
N VAL A 53 -5.90 -5.88 -15.27
CA VAL A 53 -4.73 -6.36 -14.50
C VAL A 53 -5.03 -7.70 -13.82
N ALA A 54 -6.25 -7.91 -13.30
CA ALA A 54 -6.65 -9.19 -12.71
C ALA A 54 -6.52 -10.37 -13.68
N LEU A 55 -6.68 -10.15 -14.99
CA LEU A 55 -6.53 -11.20 -16.02
C LEU A 55 -5.06 -11.58 -16.28
N THR A 56 -4.11 -10.77 -15.83
CA THR A 56 -2.68 -10.97 -16.08
C THR A 56 -1.97 -11.74 -14.95
N GLY A 57 -2.64 -11.96 -13.81
CA GLY A 57 -2.03 -12.55 -12.62
C GLY A 57 -1.08 -11.62 -11.86
N ILE A 58 -1.01 -10.34 -12.22
CA ILE A 58 -0.19 -9.35 -11.52
C ILE A 58 -0.86 -8.97 -10.19
N PRO A 59 -0.14 -9.06 -9.06
CA PRO A 59 -0.68 -8.85 -7.71
C PRO A 59 -0.83 -7.35 -7.40
N PHE A 60 -1.78 -6.68 -8.05
CA PHE A 60 -1.91 -5.22 -8.04
C PHE A 60 -2.31 -4.61 -6.68
N LEU A 61 -3.00 -5.39 -5.83
CA LEU A 61 -3.33 -5.00 -4.45
C LEU A 61 -2.06 -4.97 -3.59
N GLN A 62 -1.23 -6.00 -3.70
CA GLN A 62 0.05 -6.12 -3.00
C GLN A 62 1.03 -5.06 -3.46
N ILE A 63 1.11 -4.79 -4.77
CA ILE A 63 1.94 -3.73 -5.34
C ILE A 63 1.58 -2.36 -4.73
N PHE A 64 0.28 -2.07 -4.57
CA PHE A 64 -0.18 -0.85 -3.91
C PHE A 64 0.19 -0.82 -2.42
N ALA A 65 -0.04 -1.91 -1.70
CA ALA A 65 0.29 -2.02 -0.28
C ALA A 65 1.81 -1.86 -0.03
N ILE A 66 2.66 -2.53 -0.81
CA ILE A 66 4.12 -2.43 -0.73
C ILE A 66 4.58 -1.00 -0.97
N SER A 67 4.02 -0.32 -1.98
CA SER A 67 4.38 1.06 -2.30
C SER A 67 4.06 2.01 -1.14
N CYS A 68 2.86 1.88 -0.54
CA CYS A 68 2.48 2.67 0.62
C CYS A 68 3.35 2.35 1.85
N ASN A 69 3.68 1.08 2.07
CA ASN A 69 4.52 0.64 3.17
C ASN A 69 5.93 1.23 3.06
N ASN A 70 6.56 1.15 1.89
CA ASN A 70 7.90 1.71 1.66
C ASN A 70 7.94 3.21 1.96
N ILE A 71 6.93 3.96 1.51
CA ILE A 71 6.78 5.38 1.82
C ILE A 71 6.58 5.59 3.33
N ALA A 72 5.75 4.76 3.97
CA ALA A 72 5.49 4.88 5.40
C ALA A 72 6.76 4.70 6.24
N TYR A 73 7.53 3.66 5.97
CA TYR A 73 8.78 3.40 6.66
C TYR A 73 9.87 4.43 6.30
N THR A 74 9.86 4.99 5.09
CA THR A 74 10.74 6.11 4.75
C THR A 74 10.38 7.38 5.53
N TYR A 75 9.09 7.70 5.69
CA TYR A 75 8.68 8.79 6.57
C TYR A 75 9.11 8.56 8.01
N LYS A 76 9.04 7.33 8.51
CA LYS A 76 9.54 6.99 9.85
C LYS A 76 11.03 7.34 9.99
N GLU A 77 11.87 6.88 9.07
CA GLU A 77 13.32 7.14 9.13
C GLU A 77 13.65 8.65 9.01
N MET A 78 12.78 9.43 8.36
CA MET A 78 12.88 10.89 8.29
C MET A 78 12.32 11.62 9.53
N GLY A 79 11.91 10.90 10.59
CA GLY A 79 11.31 11.50 11.80
C GLY A 79 9.86 11.99 11.60
N LEU A 80 9.21 11.59 10.51
CA LEU A 80 7.87 12.02 10.11
C LEU A 80 6.82 10.91 10.25
N ALA A 81 6.90 10.11 11.33
CA ALA A 81 6.11 8.88 11.50
C ALA A 81 4.59 9.07 11.30
N HIS A 82 4.04 10.23 11.67
CA HIS A 82 2.63 10.60 11.45
C HIS A 82 2.23 10.62 9.97
N LYS A 83 3.14 10.98 9.05
CA LYS A 83 2.88 10.91 7.61
C LYS A 83 2.87 9.46 7.14
N GLY A 84 3.73 8.62 7.70
CA GLY A 84 3.72 7.19 7.39
C GLY A 84 2.44 6.49 7.84
N GLU A 85 1.89 6.87 9.00
CA GLU A 85 0.59 6.39 9.46
C GLU A 85 -0.52 6.67 8.43
N LYS A 86 -0.54 7.86 7.83
CA LYS A 86 -1.51 8.22 6.78
C LYS A 86 -1.41 7.31 5.57
N MET A 87 -0.20 6.91 5.19
CA MET A 87 0.01 5.98 4.08
C MET A 87 -0.53 4.58 4.39
N LEU A 88 -0.33 4.08 5.61
CA LEU A 88 -0.86 2.77 5.99
C LEU A 88 -2.40 2.78 6.10
N LYS A 89 -2.98 3.85 6.65
CA LYS A 89 -4.45 4.05 6.63
C LYS A 89 -5.00 4.06 5.22
N ARG A 90 -4.29 4.66 4.27
CA ARG A 90 -4.68 4.68 2.86
C ARG A 90 -4.82 3.27 2.29
N VAL A 91 -3.92 2.35 2.64
CA VAL A 91 -4.03 0.93 2.24
C VAL A 91 -5.31 0.31 2.80
N VAL A 92 -5.53 0.45 4.11
CA VAL A 92 -6.70 -0.14 4.77
C VAL A 92 -8.00 0.38 4.17
N TYR A 93 -8.14 1.70 4.02
CA TYR A 93 -9.35 2.30 3.44
C TYR A 93 -9.56 1.90 1.98
N TYR A 94 -8.49 1.80 1.20
CA TYR A 94 -8.58 1.37 -0.19
C TYR A 94 -9.12 -0.06 -0.29
N LEU A 95 -8.53 -1.00 0.47
CA LEU A 95 -8.98 -2.40 0.46
C LEU A 95 -10.41 -2.56 1.00
N LEU A 96 -10.80 -1.80 2.02
CA LEU A 96 -12.19 -1.76 2.49
C LEU A 96 -13.16 -1.24 1.43
N SER A 97 -12.78 -0.21 0.67
CA SER A 97 -13.62 0.31 -0.41
C SER A 97 -13.85 -0.70 -1.51
N LEU A 98 -12.84 -1.52 -1.83
CA LEU A 98 -12.97 -2.62 -2.79
C LEU A 98 -13.89 -3.72 -2.24
N TYR A 99 -13.72 -4.08 -0.97
CA TYR A 99 -14.56 -5.08 -0.31
C TYR A 99 -16.04 -4.71 -0.37
N LYS A 100 -16.37 -3.44 -0.12
CA LYS A 100 -17.77 -2.93 -0.20
C LYS A 100 -18.36 -2.93 -1.60
N SER A 101 -17.52 -2.91 -2.64
CA SER A 101 -17.97 -2.70 -4.01
C SER A 101 -18.47 -3.98 -4.70
N ASP A 102 -18.51 -5.13 -4.01
CA ASP A 102 -18.88 -6.47 -4.51
C ASP A 102 -18.11 -6.94 -5.78
N THR A 103 -17.14 -6.17 -6.27
CA THR A 103 -16.44 -6.46 -7.53
C THR A 103 -15.30 -7.46 -7.38
N ILE A 104 -14.79 -7.67 -6.16
CA ILE A 104 -13.67 -8.57 -5.85
C ILE A 104 -13.91 -9.19 -4.46
N HIS A 105 -14.83 -10.15 -4.38
CA HIS A 105 -14.95 -11.02 -3.20
C HIS A 105 -14.10 -12.25 -3.39
N ASN A 106 -12.81 -12.12 -3.09
CA ASN A 106 -11.88 -13.23 -3.12
C ASN A 106 -11.05 -13.22 -1.82
N GLU A 107 -10.68 -14.41 -1.38
CA GLU A 107 -9.82 -14.69 -0.22
C GLU A 107 -8.56 -13.81 -0.20
N GLU A 108 -8.02 -13.49 -1.38
CA GLU A 108 -6.90 -12.57 -1.56
C GLU A 108 -7.16 -11.18 -0.96
N LEU A 109 -8.29 -10.54 -1.26
CA LEU A 109 -8.61 -9.21 -0.73
C LEU A 109 -8.76 -9.23 0.79
N GLN A 110 -9.39 -10.27 1.33
CA GLN A 110 -9.52 -10.44 2.78
C GLN A 110 -8.15 -10.64 3.46
N ASN A 111 -7.26 -11.42 2.85
CA ASN A 111 -5.92 -11.65 3.36
C ASN A 111 -5.07 -10.38 3.31
N GLU A 112 -5.14 -9.60 2.22
CA GLU A 112 -4.44 -8.32 2.13
C GLU A 112 -4.99 -7.30 3.13
N LEU A 113 -6.32 -7.26 3.33
CA LEU A 113 -6.91 -6.36 4.33
C LEU A 113 -6.43 -6.71 5.75
N LYS A 114 -6.40 -7.99 6.12
CA LYS A 114 -5.86 -8.45 7.41
C LYS A 114 -4.39 -8.03 7.58
N ARG A 115 -3.56 -8.23 6.56
CA ARG A 115 -2.14 -7.81 6.57
C ARG A 115 -2.00 -6.30 6.72
N ALA A 116 -2.80 -5.51 6.00
CA ALA A 116 -2.76 -4.06 6.05
C ALA A 116 -3.12 -3.53 7.43
N ILE A 117 -4.16 -4.09 8.06
CA ILE A 117 -4.58 -3.75 9.42
C ILE A 117 -3.47 -4.06 10.42
N LEU A 118 -2.91 -5.28 10.37
CA LEU A 118 -1.84 -5.68 11.28
C LEU A 118 -0.61 -4.76 11.15
N ASN A 119 -0.15 -4.50 9.92
CA ASN A 119 0.99 -3.62 9.67
C ASN A 119 0.72 -2.20 10.17
N TYR A 120 -0.50 -1.68 9.98
CA TYR A 120 -0.89 -0.38 10.52
C TYR A 120 -0.86 -0.35 12.05
N SER A 121 -1.44 -1.35 12.71
CA SER A 121 -1.48 -1.44 14.18
C SER A 121 -0.09 -1.52 14.78
N GLU A 122 0.76 -2.40 14.26
CA GLU A 122 2.14 -2.53 14.71
C GLU A 122 2.93 -1.24 14.48
N TYR A 123 2.75 -0.58 13.33
CA TYR A 123 3.41 0.67 13.04
C TYR A 123 2.96 1.77 14.00
N ALA A 124 1.65 1.88 14.28
CA ALA A 124 1.13 2.89 15.21
C ALA A 124 1.69 2.68 16.63
N GLU A 125 1.68 1.44 17.11
CA GLU A 125 2.21 1.06 18.43
C GLU A 125 3.71 1.37 18.53
N LYS A 126 4.53 0.89 17.59
CA LYS A 126 6.00 1.09 17.58
C LYS A 126 6.41 2.56 17.54
N ASN A 127 5.56 3.43 17.01
CA ASN A 127 5.85 4.86 16.88
C ASN A 127 5.12 5.72 17.93
N GLY A 128 4.51 5.12 18.96
CA GLY A 128 3.81 5.85 20.02
C GLY A 128 2.64 6.70 19.52
N LEU A 129 2.06 6.33 18.37
CA LEU A 129 0.95 7.06 17.77
C LEU A 129 -0.34 6.63 18.48
N LYS A 130 -1.13 7.62 18.90
CA LYS A 130 -2.43 7.34 19.52
C LYS A 130 -3.33 6.57 18.57
N ILE A 131 -3.78 5.40 19.03
CA ILE A 131 -4.72 4.49 18.37
C ILE A 131 -6.14 5.08 18.30
N GLU A 132 -6.37 6.36 18.65
CA GLU A 132 -7.70 7.01 18.50
C GLU A 132 -8.29 6.87 17.08
N ASN A 133 -7.44 6.80 16.05
CA ASN A 133 -7.87 6.51 14.68
C ASN A 133 -7.92 5.01 14.37
N ALA A 134 -7.10 4.20 15.03
CA ALA A 134 -7.07 2.75 14.86
C ALA A 134 -8.29 2.09 15.51
N ASP A 135 -8.72 2.49 16.70
CA ASP A 135 -9.95 1.98 17.32
C ASP A 135 -11.16 2.31 16.44
N LYS A 136 -11.24 3.55 15.92
CA LYS A 136 -12.29 3.94 14.98
C LYS A 136 -12.21 3.18 13.66
N LEU A 137 -10.99 2.92 13.17
CA LEU A 137 -10.74 2.09 11.99
C LEU A 137 -11.16 0.64 12.26
N PHE A 138 -10.82 0.07 13.41
CA PHE A 138 -11.16 -1.27 13.86
C PHE A 138 -12.66 -1.42 14.08
N SER A 139 -13.35 -0.46 14.72
CA SER A 139 -14.81 -0.45 14.84
C SER A 139 -15.47 -0.37 13.46
N ASN A 140 -14.99 0.53 12.60
CA ASN A 140 -15.46 0.60 11.22
C ASN A 140 -15.14 -0.67 10.43
N ILE A 141 -14.15 -1.48 10.81
CA ILE A 141 -13.86 -2.76 10.14
C ILE A 141 -14.74 -3.87 10.72
N GLN A 142 -14.89 -3.94 12.04
CA GLN A 142 -15.72 -4.93 12.74
C GLN A 142 -17.18 -4.85 12.32
N GLU A 143 -17.77 -3.64 12.29
CA GLU A 143 -19.15 -3.42 11.81
C GLU A 143 -19.37 -3.90 10.36
N HIS A 144 -18.32 -4.02 9.57
CA HIS A 144 -18.40 -4.37 8.14
C HIS A 144 -17.93 -5.81 7.84
N LEU A 145 -17.41 -6.53 8.84
CA LEU A 145 -17.02 -7.95 8.75
C LEU A 145 -17.99 -8.88 9.49
N SER A 146 -18.84 -8.35 10.38
CA SER A 146 -19.94 -9.05 11.05
C SER A 146 -21.22 -9.05 10.22
#